data_AF-A0A2A5SGS8-F1
#
_entry.id   AF-A0A2A5SGS8-F1
#
_cell.length_a   1.000
_cell.length_b   1.000
_cell.length_c   1.000
_cell.angle_alpha   90.00
_cell.angle_beta   90.00
_cell.angle_gamma   90.00
#
_symmetry.space_group_name_H-M   'P 1'
#
loop_
_entity.id
_entity.type
_entity.pdbx_description
1 polymer ?
#
loop_
_entity_poly.entity_id
_entity_poly.type
_entity_poly.pdbx_seq_one_letter_code
_entity_poly.pdbx_strand_id
1 'polypeptide(L)'
;MIINATDISEVMMKTYESIVTSKSALEGYRAFLLDLLEQKQAVYFHCFAGKDRTGFAAALLLRLAGASDEEIMKDYLKTNIARKEVNQEIINSLKEKLTEDQIEGLQIALTVDKNYLFHAREIMNENFGSFEVYLS
;
A
#
# COMPACT_ATOMS: atom_id res chain seq x y z
N MET A 1 14.59 -11.37 15.90
CA MET A 1 14.43 -9.97 16.34
C MET A 1 12.99 -9.85 16.78
N ILE A 2 12.72 -9.55 18.05
CA ILE A 2 11.35 -9.34 18.52
C ILE A 2 10.89 -8.05 17.84
N ILE A 3 9.85 -8.11 17.02
CA ILE A 3 9.28 -6.95 16.33
C ILE A 3 7.95 -6.69 17.04
N ASN A 4 7.91 -5.66 17.88
CA ASN A 4 6.68 -5.23 18.54
C ASN A 4 5.82 -4.38 17.59
N ALA A 5 4.62 -4.00 18.01
CA ALA A 5 3.68 -3.21 17.21
C ALA A 5 4.26 -1.89 16.69
N THR A 6 5.00 -1.16 17.54
CA THR A 6 5.66 0.10 17.18
C THR A 6 6.70 -0.11 16.08
N ASP A 7 7.56 -1.12 16.24
CA ASP A 7 8.59 -1.45 15.27
C ASP A 7 7.98 -1.78 13.90
N ILE A 8 6.87 -2.54 13.86
CA ILE A 8 6.18 -2.85 12.61
C ILE A 8 5.61 -1.59 11.97
N SER A 9 4.97 -0.70 12.74
CA SER A 9 4.38 0.52 12.20
C SER A 9 5.44 1.41 11.54
N GLU A 10 6.61 1.57 12.18
CA GLU A 10 7.73 2.30 11.59
C GLU A 10 8.28 1.64 10.31
N VAL A 11 8.39 0.31 10.30
CA VAL A 11 8.78 -0.45 9.11
C VAL A 11 7.76 -0.24 7.98
N MET A 12 6.47 -0.20 8.28
CA MET A 12 5.43 0.07 7.28
C MET A 12 5.55 1.49 6.72
N MET A 13 5.80 2.51 7.56
CA MET A 13 6.04 3.88 7.08
C MET A 13 7.22 3.94 6.10
N LYS A 14 8.37 3.36 6.47
CA LYS A 14 9.55 3.26 5.58
C LYS A 14 9.28 2.44 4.31
N THR A 15 8.41 1.44 4.40
CA THR A 15 7.98 0.65 3.25
C THR A 15 7.22 1.54 2.26
N TYR A 16 6.32 2.41 2.74
CA TYR A 16 5.58 3.34 1.89
C TYR A 16 6.47 4.43 1.30
N GLU A 17 7.48 4.91 2.04
CA GLU A 17 8.52 5.78 1.49
C GLU A 17 9.24 5.08 0.31
N SER A 18 9.70 3.85 0.50
CA SER A 18 10.38 3.07 -0.55
C SER A 18 9.47 2.76 -1.75
N ILE A 19 8.18 2.51 -1.51
CA ILE A 19 7.17 2.35 -2.56
C ILE A 19 7.08 3.62 -3.42
N VAL A 20 7.32 4.81 -2.86
CA VAL A 20 7.27 6.05 -3.63
C VAL A 20 8.60 6.35 -4.32
N THR A 21 9.72 6.23 -3.60
CA THR A 21 10.99 6.85 -3.99
C THR A 21 12.02 5.89 -4.58
N SER A 22 11.89 4.58 -4.34
CA SER A 22 12.91 3.64 -4.81
C SER A 22 12.94 3.58 -6.33
N LYS A 23 14.14 3.47 -6.90
CA LYS A 23 14.34 3.38 -8.35
C LYS A 23 13.48 2.28 -8.99
N SER A 24 13.42 1.11 -8.36
CA SER A 24 12.61 -0.02 -8.85
C SER A 24 11.10 0.27 -8.78
N ALA A 25 10.62 1.01 -7.78
CA ALA A 25 9.23 1.42 -7.72
C ALA A 25 8.89 2.43 -8.82
N LEU A 26 9.73 3.45 -9.02
CA LEU A 26 9.56 4.44 -10.09
C LEU A 26 9.53 3.79 -11.47
N GLU A 27 10.51 2.93 -11.77
CA GLU A 27 10.57 2.19 -13.04
C GLU A 27 9.36 1.24 -13.18
N GLY A 28 8.97 0.57 -12.10
CA GLY A 28 7.85 -0.37 -12.09
C GLY A 28 6.50 0.31 -12.32
N TYR A 29 6.21 1.43 -11.64
CA TYR A 29 4.95 2.15 -11.84
C TYR A 29 4.90 2.83 -13.20
N ARG A 30 6.02 3.36 -13.71
CA ARG A 30 6.09 3.88 -15.07
C ARG A 30 5.75 2.80 -16.09
N ALA A 31 6.40 1.63 -16.00
CA ALA A 31 6.14 0.51 -16.90
C ALA A 31 4.67 0.05 -16.80
N PHE A 32 4.16 -0.12 -15.58
CA PHE A 32 2.76 -0.50 -15.34
C PHE A 32 1.77 0.48 -15.98
N LEU A 33 1.96 1.79 -15.81
CA LEU A 33 1.06 2.80 -16.36
C LEU A 33 1.13 2.84 -17.89
N LEU A 34 2.32 2.71 -18.49
CA LEU A 34 2.48 2.65 -19.94
C LEU A 34 1.86 1.37 -20.53
N ASP A 35 2.07 0.22 -19.90
CA ASP A 35 1.49 -1.05 -20.32
C ASP A 35 -0.04 -1.02 -20.30
N LEU A 36 -0.63 -0.32 -19.32
CA LEU A 36 -2.07 -0.13 -19.21
C LEU A 36 -2.67 0.67 -20.37
N LEU A 37 -1.95 1.66 -20.91
CA LEU A 37 -2.43 2.47 -22.03
C LEU A 37 -2.59 1.64 -23.32
N GLU A 38 -1.84 0.55 -23.45
CA GLU A 38 -1.89 -0.36 -24.59
C GLU A 38 -3.02 -1.41 -24.46
N GLN A 39 -3.62 -1.55 -23.28
CA GLN A 39 -4.66 -2.56 -23.06
C GLN A 39 -6.03 -2.09 -23.55
N LYS A 40 -6.70 -2.95 -24.32
CA LYS A 40 -8.08 -2.73 -24.82
C LYS A 40 -9.14 -3.50 -24.04
N GLN A 41 -8.73 -4.23 -23.00
CA GLN A 41 -9.58 -5.09 -22.18
C GLN A 41 -9.44 -4.73 -20.71
N ALA A 42 -10.33 -5.27 -19.88
CA ALA A 42 -10.21 -5.14 -18.43
C ALA A 42 -8.89 -5.74 -17.94
N VAL A 43 -8.21 -5.04 -17.02
CA VAL A 43 -6.92 -5.43 -16.47
C VAL A 43 -7.07 -5.78 -14.99
N TYR A 44 -6.53 -6.94 -14.61
CA TYR A 44 -6.32 -7.32 -13.22
C TYR A 44 -4.84 -7.13 -12.88
N PHE A 45 -4.56 -6.41 -11.79
CA PHE A 45 -3.20 -6.19 -11.29
C PHE A 45 -3.14 -6.51 -9.80
N HIS A 46 -2.03 -7.11 -9.38
CA HIS A 46 -1.83 -7.52 -8.00
C HIS A 46 -0.36 -7.47 -7.60
N CYS A 47 -0.10 -7.53 -6.30
CA CYS A 47 1.24 -7.78 -5.75
C CYS A 47 1.25 -9.16 -5.08
N PHE A 48 1.67 -9.27 -3.81
CA PHE A 48 1.54 -10.52 -3.05
C PHE A 48 0.21 -10.58 -2.30
N ALA A 49 0.03 -9.68 -1.32
CA ALA A 49 -1.19 -9.60 -0.53
C ALA A 49 -2.28 -8.70 -1.15
N GLY A 50 -1.95 -8.00 -2.24
CA GLY A 50 -2.87 -7.07 -2.92
C GLY A 50 -3.17 -5.79 -2.13
N LYS A 51 -2.34 -5.42 -1.14
CA LYS A 51 -2.58 -4.26 -0.27
C LYS A 51 -1.71 -3.04 -0.55
N ASP A 52 -0.40 -3.10 -0.34
CA ASP A 52 0.43 -1.88 -0.28
C ASP A 52 0.81 -1.37 -1.66
N ARG A 53 1.62 -2.14 -2.42
CA ARG A 53 2.00 -1.79 -3.79
C ARG A 53 0.80 -1.73 -4.73
N THR A 54 -0.17 -2.63 -4.53
CA THR A 54 -1.43 -2.62 -5.29
C THR A 54 -2.29 -1.42 -4.94
N GLY A 55 -2.42 -1.10 -3.65
CA GLY A 55 -3.19 0.06 -3.19
C GLY A 55 -2.58 1.38 -3.65
N PHE A 56 -1.25 1.50 -3.64
CA PHE A 56 -0.57 2.68 -4.19
C PHE A 56 -0.75 2.78 -5.71
N ALA A 57 -0.58 1.68 -6.47
CA ALA A 57 -0.87 1.66 -7.91
C ALA A 57 -2.32 2.09 -8.22
N ALA A 58 -3.29 1.57 -7.46
CA ALA A 58 -4.70 1.95 -7.58
C ALA A 58 -4.92 3.43 -7.26
N ALA A 59 -4.24 3.96 -6.23
CA ALA A 59 -4.29 5.38 -5.89
C ALA A 59 -3.77 6.27 -7.02
N LEU A 60 -2.66 5.89 -7.68
CA LEU A 60 -2.14 6.61 -8.85
C LEU A 60 -3.17 6.63 -9.99
N LEU A 61 -3.81 5.49 -10.28
CA LEU A 61 -4.81 5.37 -11.34
C LEU A 61 -6.07 6.20 -11.04
N LEU A 62 -6.58 6.13 -9.81
CA LEU A 62 -7.75 6.90 -9.40
C LEU A 62 -7.47 8.39 -9.46
N ARG A 63 -6.27 8.82 -9.05
CA ARG A 63 -5.84 10.22 -9.17
C ARG A 63 -5.76 10.67 -10.62
N LEU A 64 -5.18 9.86 -11.51
CA LEU A 64 -5.17 10.11 -12.96
C LEU A 64 -6.59 10.20 -13.55
N ALA A 65 -7.53 9.42 -13.03
CA ALA A 65 -8.94 9.46 -13.41
C ALA A 65 -9.71 10.66 -12.81
N GLY A 66 -9.06 11.51 -12.01
CA GLY A 66 -9.66 12.72 -11.43
C GLY A 66 -10.40 12.49 -10.11
N ALA A 67 -10.22 11.34 -9.45
CA ALA A 67 -10.81 11.10 -8.13
C ALA A 67 -10.19 12.03 -7.07
N SER A 68 -11.02 12.42 -6.10
CA SER A 68 -10.59 13.19 -4.94
C SER A 68 -9.74 12.35 -3.96
N ASP A 69 -8.95 13.02 -3.12
CA ASP A 69 -8.17 12.35 -2.07
C ASP A 69 -9.06 11.55 -1.11
N GLU A 70 -10.28 12.01 -0.85
CA GLU A 70 -11.25 11.29 -0.03
C GLU A 70 -11.70 9.97 -0.69
N GLU A 71 -12.01 10.01 -2.00
CA GLU A 71 -12.40 8.81 -2.74
C GLU A 71 -11.27 7.79 -2.83
N ILE A 72 -10.05 8.25 -3.08
CA ILE A 72 -8.85 7.41 -3.11
C ILE A 72 -8.62 6.75 -1.75
N MET A 73 -8.67 7.53 -0.67
CA MET A 73 -8.49 7.00 0.69
C MET A 73 -9.60 6.01 1.06
N LYS A 74 -10.85 6.32 0.70
CA LYS A 74 -11.99 5.43 0.93
C LYS A 74 -11.81 4.11 0.20
N ASP A 75 -11.33 4.13 -1.04
CA ASP A 75 -11.06 2.91 -1.80
C ASP A 75 -9.95 2.07 -1.17
N TYR A 76 -8.81 2.70 -0.86
CA TYR A 76 -7.67 2.05 -0.20
C TYR A 76 -8.06 1.34 1.10
N LEU A 77 -8.88 1.97 1.95
CA LEU A 77 -9.32 1.40 3.22
C LEU A 77 -10.31 0.23 3.07
N LYS A 78 -10.94 0.01 1.91
CA LYS A 78 -11.74 -1.21 1.66
C LYS A 78 -10.91 -2.48 1.78
N THR A 79 -9.58 -2.39 1.58
CA THR A 79 -8.65 -3.50 1.76
C THR A 79 -8.81 -4.18 3.12
N ASN A 80 -9.02 -3.42 4.20
CA ASN A 80 -9.20 -3.97 5.54
C ASN A 80 -10.50 -4.76 5.70
N ILE A 81 -11.53 -4.38 4.96
CA ILE A 81 -12.81 -5.10 4.94
C ILE A 81 -12.64 -6.39 4.14
N ALA A 82 -12.10 -6.28 2.91
CA ALA A 82 -11.93 -7.41 2.00
C ALA A 82 -10.98 -8.49 2.55
N ARG A 83 -9.97 -8.09 3.34
CA ARG A 83 -8.98 -9.01 3.91
C ARG A 83 -9.29 -9.48 5.33
N LYS A 84 -10.41 -9.04 5.94
CA LYS A 84 -10.72 -9.31 7.34
C LYS A 84 -10.68 -10.80 7.69
N GLU A 85 -11.35 -11.63 6.89
CA GLU A 85 -11.47 -13.07 7.13
C GLU A 85 -10.11 -13.77 7.01
N VAL A 86 -9.41 -13.59 5.89
CA VAL A 86 -8.09 -14.20 5.69
C VAL A 86 -7.05 -13.72 6.71
N ASN A 87 -7.09 -12.46 7.12
CA ASN A 87 -6.19 -11.96 8.15
C ASN A 87 -6.47 -12.62 9.51
N GLN A 88 -7.75 -12.82 9.86
CA GLN A 88 -8.12 -13.51 11.09
C GLN A 88 -7.72 -14.98 11.07
N GLU A 89 -7.85 -15.67 9.93
CA GLU A 89 -7.38 -17.06 9.77
C GLU A 89 -5.87 -17.17 10.01
N ILE A 90 -5.08 -16.25 9.42
CA ILE A 90 -3.62 -16.20 9.61
C ILE A 90 -3.30 -16.00 11.10
N ILE A 91 -3.92 -15.01 11.76
CA ILE A 91 -3.70 -14.73 13.18
C ILE A 91 -4.05 -15.94 14.04
N ASN A 92 -5.21 -16.56 13.80
CA ASN A 92 -5.67 -17.74 14.55
C ASN A 92 -4.71 -18.93 14.39
N SER A 93 -4.14 -19.11 13.20
CA SER A 93 -3.19 -20.20 12.92
C SER A 93 -1.84 -20.04 13.66
N LEU A 94 -1.52 -18.82 14.09
CA LEU A 94 -0.25 -18.46 14.73
C LEU A 94 -0.40 -18.09 16.20
N LYS A 95 -1.62 -17.98 16.73
CA LYS A 95 -1.89 -17.50 18.10
C LYS A 95 -1.16 -18.26 19.21
N GLU A 96 -0.99 -19.58 19.05
CA GLU A 96 -0.32 -20.44 20.04
C GLU A 96 1.22 -20.38 19.93
N LYS A 97 1.75 -19.75 18.88
CA LYS A 97 3.19 -19.68 18.58
C LYS A 97 3.79 -18.30 18.84
N LEU A 98 2.96 -17.30 19.09
CA LEU A 98 3.34 -15.90 19.19
C LEU A 98 2.90 -15.30 20.51
N THR A 99 3.65 -14.32 21.01
CA THR A 99 3.23 -13.50 22.15
C THR A 99 2.14 -12.50 21.73
N GLU A 100 1.46 -11.90 22.71
CA GLU A 100 0.45 -10.86 22.45
C GLU A 100 1.03 -9.70 21.63
N ASP A 101 2.21 -9.18 22.00
CA ASP A 101 2.90 -8.13 21.24
C ASP A 101 3.21 -8.52 19.79
N GLN A 102 3.57 -9.78 19.55
CA GLN A 102 3.84 -10.29 18.20
C GLN A 102 2.56 -10.43 17.38
N ILE A 103 1.44 -10.79 18.03
CA ILE A 103 0.13 -10.83 17.39
C ILE A 103 -0.33 -9.41 17.02
N GLU A 104 -0.11 -8.42 17.87
CA GLU A 104 -0.41 -7.02 17.56
C GLU A 104 0.41 -6.53 16.37
N GLY A 105 1.73 -6.77 16.37
CA GLY A 105 2.60 -6.44 15.24
C GLY A 105 2.17 -7.16 13.95
N LEU A 106 1.79 -8.44 14.03
CA LEU A 106 1.25 -9.18 12.89
C LEU A 106 -0.06 -8.55 12.37
N GLN A 107 -0.96 -8.12 13.25
CA GLN A 107 -2.20 -7.47 12.86
C GLN A 107 -1.94 -6.17 12.10
N ILE A 108 -0.99 -5.35 12.55
CA ILE A 108 -0.56 -4.14 11.84
C ILE A 108 -0.02 -4.51 10.45
N ALA A 109 0.90 -5.49 10.37
CA ALA A 109 1.50 -5.90 9.11
C ALA A 109 0.48 -6.43 8.07
N LEU A 110 -0.60 -7.08 8.54
CA LEU A 110 -1.64 -7.66 7.69
C LEU A 110 -2.69 -6.65 7.21
N THR A 111 -2.74 -5.47 7.81
CA THR A 111 -3.73 -4.42 7.50
C THR A 111 -3.09 -3.26 6.73
N VAL A 112 -3.94 -2.32 6.32
CA VAL A 112 -3.55 -1.00 5.84
C VAL A 112 -4.00 0.07 6.82
N ASP A 113 -3.21 1.13 6.96
CA ASP A 113 -3.57 2.32 7.74
C ASP A 113 -3.58 3.56 6.82
N LYS A 114 -4.51 4.48 7.09
CA LYS A 114 -4.64 5.74 6.34
C LYS A 114 -3.35 6.56 6.35
N ASN A 115 -2.58 6.49 7.45
CA ASN A 115 -1.34 7.21 7.63
C ASN A 115 -0.29 6.73 6.63
N TYR A 116 -0.33 5.48 6.18
CA TYR A 116 0.63 4.96 5.21
C TYR A 116 0.45 5.59 3.83
N LEU A 117 -0.78 5.61 3.32
CA LEU A 117 -1.06 6.22 2.02
C LEU A 117 -0.94 7.75 2.09
N PHE A 118 -1.35 8.35 3.21
CA PHE A 118 -1.10 9.78 3.46
C PHE A 118 0.40 10.10 3.42
N HIS A 119 1.22 9.33 4.14
CA HIS A 119 2.66 9.50 4.16
C HIS A 119 3.30 9.34 2.79
N ALA A 120 2.88 8.34 2.01
CA ALA A 120 3.34 8.19 0.64
C ALA A 120 3.06 9.42 -0.24
N ARG A 121 1.89 10.05 -0.07
CA ARG A 121 1.55 11.29 -0.77
C ARG A 121 2.44 12.46 -0.33
N GLU A 122 2.70 12.61 0.96
CA GLU A 122 3.60 13.64 1.47
C GLU A 122 5.02 13.44 0.92
N ILE A 123 5.57 12.23 1.00
CA ILE A 123 6.89 11.88 0.45
C ILE A 123 6.95 12.16 -1.06
N MET A 124 5.89 11.85 -1.80
CA MET A 124 5.79 12.17 -3.22
C MET A 124 5.89 13.68 -3.47
N ASN A 125 5.12 14.49 -2.74
CA ASN A 125 5.15 15.94 -2.88
C ASN A 125 6.51 16.53 -2.44
N GLU A 126 7.12 16.01 -1.38
CA GLU A 126 8.41 16.49 -0.88
C GLU A 126 9.57 16.19 -1.85
N ASN A 127 9.60 15.00 -2.45
CA ASN A 127 10.70 14.55 -3.30
C ASN A 127 10.55 14.99 -4.77
N PHE A 128 9.31 15.14 -5.24
CA PHE A 128 9.02 15.41 -6.65
C PHE A 128 8.25 16.71 -6.87
N GLY A 129 7.76 17.38 -5.82
CA GLY A 129 7.06 18.66 -5.89
C GLY A 129 5.56 18.54 -6.17
N SER A 130 5.15 17.61 -7.04
CA SER A 130 3.74 17.31 -7.27
C SER A 130 3.52 15.90 -7.83
N PHE A 131 2.26 15.46 -7.83
CA PHE A 131 1.83 14.23 -8.48
C PHE A 131 2.16 14.21 -9.99
N GLU A 132 1.97 15.33 -10.68
CA GLU A 132 2.24 15.45 -12.12
C GLU A 132 3.74 15.33 -12.43
N VAL A 133 4.58 15.93 -11.60
CA VAL A 133 6.04 15.79 -11.73
C VAL A 133 6.48 14.37 -11.39
N TYR A 134 5.87 13.74 -10.39
CA TYR A 134 6.15 12.33 -10.06
C TYR A 134 5.89 11.37 -11.23
N LEU A 135 4.90 11.66 -12.08
CA LEU A 135 4.54 10.83 -13.23
C LEU A 135 5.28 11.16 -14.55
N SER A 136 6.11 12.21 -14.58
CA SER A 136 6.83 12.66 -15.78
C SER A 136 8.04 11.76 -16.10
#